data_AF-A0A6C0DCA9-F1
#
_entry.id   AF-A0A6C0DCA9-F1
#
_cell.length_a   1.000
_cell.length_b   1.000
_cell.length_c   1.000
_cell.angle_alpha   90.00
_cell.angle_beta   90.00
_cell.angle_gamma   90.00
#
_symmetry.space_group_name_H-M   'P 1'
#
loop_
_entity.id
_entity.type
_entity.pdbx_description
1 polymer ?
#
loop_
_entity_poly.entity_id
_entity_poly.type
_entity_poly.pdbx_seq_one_letter_code
_entity_poly.pdbx_strand_id
1 'polypeptide(L)'
;MSSWANRNLPRKRNLSQIPPEFRPEIVPRVEQPAVVLSESFRFKPANEVVYPDRSSLEPIPHPRQFVNQRIESAPAVRAKELRYQDKSYVFVILRHIRNTRDNDLWISCYNSIRQFYTNQIIIIDDNSSINTVNGKLVNTEIIKSEFNGAGEILPYHYFLKYKWADRMVFLHDSMFMNRVFLDTELQGSIRFHWHFENKSVNPKMSTFLSMLQHSDVIEEFIQHSEWKGCFGATSIVDIEVVEKLEETYGLFSRLILSIRTRSDREMFERVLGMVVAYEGLIQADNYSNFGDILKYPSSFEEQFQTIDLARQLVLQNGYDTAILKVWKGR
;
A
#
# COMPACT_ATOMS: atom_id res chain seq x y z
N MET A 1 -28.83 56.86 -27.03
CA MET A 1 -27.36 56.86 -27.01
C MET A 1 -26.86 55.53 -27.57
N SER A 2 -26.67 55.44 -28.89
CA SER A 2 -26.17 54.26 -29.58
C SER A 2 -24.64 54.32 -29.63
N SER A 3 -23.97 53.31 -29.06
CA SER A 3 -22.52 53.30 -28.96
C SER A 3 -21.87 53.07 -30.33
N TRP A 4 -20.98 53.98 -30.70
CA TRP A 4 -20.16 53.93 -31.91
C TRP A 4 -19.09 52.82 -31.90
N ALA A 5 -18.98 52.07 -30.80
CA ALA A 5 -17.87 51.16 -30.52
C ALA A 5 -17.89 49.82 -31.30
N ASN A 6 -18.98 49.48 -32.00
CA ASN A 6 -19.13 48.15 -32.64
C ASN A 6 -19.02 48.14 -34.17
N ARG A 7 -18.54 49.22 -34.82
CA ARG A 7 -18.51 49.28 -36.30
C ARG A 7 -17.38 48.47 -36.96
N ASN A 8 -16.36 48.05 -36.22
CA ASN A 8 -15.19 47.34 -36.78
C ASN A 8 -15.02 45.89 -36.32
N LEU A 9 -15.98 45.33 -35.58
CA LEU A 9 -15.93 43.89 -35.26
C LEU A 9 -16.36 43.10 -36.51
N PRO A 10 -15.49 42.23 -37.08
CA PRO A 10 -15.89 41.38 -38.18
C PRO A 10 -17.07 40.51 -37.74
N ARG A 11 -18.25 40.77 -38.31
CA ARG A 11 -19.44 39.97 -38.04
C ARG A 11 -19.15 38.55 -38.52
N LYS A 12 -19.36 37.56 -37.65
CA LYS A 12 -19.29 36.14 -38.04
C LYS A 12 -20.15 35.96 -39.29
N ARG A 13 -19.52 35.55 -40.41
CA ARG A 13 -20.22 35.28 -41.66
C ARG A 13 -21.28 34.21 -41.38
N ASN A 14 -22.51 34.47 -41.81
CA ASN A 14 -23.56 33.48 -41.67
C ASN A 14 -23.29 32.34 -42.65
N LEU A 15 -22.91 31.17 -42.14
CA LEU A 15 -22.56 30.00 -42.94
C LEU A 15 -23.75 29.49 -43.78
N SER A 16 -24.98 29.88 -43.44
CA SER A 16 -26.16 29.53 -44.24
C SER A 16 -26.17 30.21 -45.62
N GLN A 17 -25.39 31.27 -45.81
CA GLN A 17 -25.25 31.98 -47.10
C GLN A 17 -24.26 31.30 -48.05
N ILE A 18 -23.53 30.28 -47.60
CA ILE A 18 -22.63 29.48 -48.44
C ILE A 18 -23.44 28.29 -48.98
N PRO A 19 -23.47 28.04 -50.30
CA PRO A 19 -24.09 26.86 -50.89
C PRO A 19 -23.55 25.58 -50.24
N PRO A 20 -24.40 24.56 -49.98
CA PRO A 20 -24.01 23.36 -49.22
C PRO A 20 -22.72 22.70 -49.70
N GLU A 21 -22.48 22.67 -51.01
CA GLU A 21 -21.32 22.08 -51.67
C GLU A 21 -19.99 22.81 -51.41
N PHE A 22 -20.05 24.06 -50.94
CA PHE A 22 -18.87 24.87 -50.59
C PHE A 22 -18.74 25.13 -49.08
N ARG A 23 -19.60 24.54 -48.25
CA ARG A 23 -19.47 24.69 -46.80
C ARG A 23 -18.24 23.89 -46.35
N PRO A 24 -17.32 24.51 -45.59
CA PRO A 24 -16.21 23.77 -45.02
C PRO A 24 -16.77 22.67 -44.12
N GLU A 25 -16.23 21.47 -44.25
CA GLU A 25 -16.54 20.37 -43.36
C GLU A 25 -16.08 20.75 -41.95
N ILE A 26 -17.03 20.86 -41.03
CA ILE A 26 -16.74 21.23 -39.64
C ILE A 26 -16.26 19.96 -38.95
N VAL A 27 -14.96 19.69 -39.05
CA VAL A 27 -14.32 18.62 -38.29
C VAL A 27 -14.19 19.08 -36.83
N PRO A 28 -14.80 18.37 -35.86
CA PRO A 28 -14.60 18.62 -34.45
C PRO A 28 -13.11 18.71 -34.13
N ARG A 29 -12.72 19.64 -33.25
CA ARG A 29 -11.29 19.88 -32.94
C ARG A 29 -10.55 18.60 -32.54
N VAL A 30 -11.21 17.68 -31.83
CA VAL A 30 -10.64 16.40 -31.38
C VAL A 30 -10.31 15.45 -32.53
N GLU A 31 -11.00 15.57 -33.67
CA GLU A 31 -10.82 14.74 -34.85
C GLU A 31 -9.83 15.35 -35.85
N GLN A 32 -9.34 16.57 -35.60
CA GLN A 32 -8.36 17.19 -36.49
C GLN A 32 -7.05 16.39 -36.46
N PRO A 33 -6.49 15.99 -37.62
CA PRO A 33 -5.30 15.14 -37.68
C PRO A 33 -4.10 15.67 -36.89
N ALA A 34 -3.93 16.99 -36.83
CA ALA A 34 -2.88 17.64 -36.04
C ALA A 34 -3.09 17.50 -34.53
N VAL A 35 -4.34 17.48 -34.05
CA VAL A 35 -4.68 17.27 -32.64
C VAL A 35 -4.46 15.82 -32.25
N VAL A 36 -4.95 14.87 -33.06
CA VAL A 36 -4.73 13.42 -32.90
C VAL A 36 -3.23 13.10 -32.86
N LEU A 37 -2.44 13.67 -33.79
CA LEU A 37 -1.00 13.49 -33.83
C LEU A 37 -0.30 14.13 -32.61
N SER A 38 -0.76 15.29 -32.12
CA SER A 38 -0.18 15.89 -30.91
C SER A 38 -0.47 15.07 -29.65
N GLU A 39 -1.62 14.41 -29.59
CA GLU A 39 -2.03 13.57 -28.47
C GLU A 39 -1.28 12.23 -28.45
N SER A 40 -0.89 11.69 -29.60
CA SER A 40 -0.06 10.49 -29.66
C SER A 40 1.37 10.70 -29.13
N PHE A 41 1.86 11.95 -29.13
CA PHE A 41 3.16 12.32 -28.55
C PHE A 41 3.09 12.71 -27.07
N ARG A 42 1.90 12.78 -26.46
CA ARG A 42 1.82 12.95 -25.02
C ARG A 42 2.28 11.66 -24.37
N PHE A 43 3.42 11.72 -23.68
CA PHE A 43 3.77 10.72 -22.68
C PHE A 43 2.56 10.54 -21.77
N LYS A 44 1.87 9.40 -21.87
CA LYS A 44 0.90 9.03 -20.85
C LYS A 44 1.68 8.99 -19.54
N PRO A 45 1.36 9.84 -18.55
CA PRO A 45 1.98 9.68 -17.24
C PRO A 45 1.72 8.23 -16.84
N ALA A 46 2.75 7.53 -16.35
CA ALA A 46 2.63 6.13 -15.90
C ALA A 46 1.55 5.93 -14.82
N ASN A 47 0.95 7.02 -14.33
CA ASN A 47 -0.03 7.11 -13.27
C ASN A 47 -1.34 7.81 -13.73
N GLU A 48 -1.80 7.62 -14.97
CA GLU A 48 -3.11 8.18 -15.38
C GLU A 48 -4.25 7.48 -14.62
N VAL A 49 -4.97 8.27 -13.81
CA VAL A 49 -6.08 7.81 -12.97
C VAL A 49 -7.33 7.70 -13.84
N VAL A 50 -7.82 6.48 -14.05
CA VAL A 50 -9.07 6.22 -14.79
C VAL A 50 -10.22 6.13 -13.80
N TYR A 51 -11.15 7.08 -13.84
CA TYR A 51 -12.40 7.02 -13.09
C TYR A 51 -13.46 6.25 -13.87
N PRO A 52 -14.22 5.33 -13.24
CA PRO A 52 -15.46 4.85 -13.83
C PRO A 52 -16.43 6.01 -13.96
N ASP A 53 -17.15 6.07 -15.08
CA ASP A 53 -18.11 7.11 -15.37
C ASP A 53 -19.20 7.16 -14.28
N ARG A 54 -19.47 8.34 -13.72
CA ARG A 54 -20.39 8.51 -12.58
C ARG A 54 -21.84 8.14 -12.91
N SER A 55 -22.14 7.99 -14.20
CA SER A 55 -23.44 7.60 -14.73
C SER A 55 -23.86 6.17 -14.35
N SER A 56 -22.94 5.31 -13.90
CA SER A 56 -23.20 3.89 -13.66
C SER A 56 -23.21 3.43 -12.19
N LEU A 57 -23.17 4.33 -11.20
CA LEU A 57 -23.15 3.94 -9.78
C LEU A 57 -24.55 4.03 -9.16
N GLU A 58 -25.03 2.91 -8.62
CA GLU A 58 -26.29 2.85 -7.87
C GLU A 58 -26.25 3.74 -6.60
N PRO A 59 -27.37 4.38 -6.23
CA PRO A 59 -27.43 5.25 -5.06
C PRO A 59 -27.23 4.46 -3.75
N ILE A 60 -26.23 4.87 -2.97
CA ILE A 60 -25.90 4.26 -1.68
C ILE A 60 -26.97 4.66 -0.63
N PRO A 61 -27.56 3.72 0.14
CA PRO A 61 -28.77 3.99 0.93
C PRO A 61 -28.60 4.95 2.12
N HIS A 62 -27.38 5.22 2.57
CA HIS A 62 -27.12 6.12 3.70
C HIS A 62 -25.87 6.98 3.43
N PRO A 63 -26.03 8.27 3.09
CA PRO A 63 -24.91 9.16 2.91
C PRO A 63 -24.42 9.61 4.29
N ARG A 64 -23.70 8.74 5.01
CA ARG A 64 -22.63 9.29 5.84
C ARG A 64 -21.71 9.99 4.85
N GLN A 65 -21.64 11.33 4.93
CA GLN A 65 -20.75 12.13 4.10
C GLN A 65 -19.33 11.65 4.37
N PHE A 66 -18.85 10.70 3.56
CA PHE A 66 -17.45 10.35 3.54
C PHE A 66 -16.72 11.61 3.07
N VAL A 67 -15.97 12.21 3.99
CA VAL A 67 -15.11 13.34 3.66
C VAL A 67 -14.09 12.79 2.69
N ASN A 68 -14.21 13.17 1.41
CA ASN A 68 -13.25 12.77 0.38
C ASN A 68 -11.86 13.19 0.86
N GLN A 69 -11.07 12.22 1.30
CA GLN A 69 -9.72 12.52 1.74
C GLN A 69 -8.89 12.91 0.54
N ARG A 70 -8.14 14.00 0.70
CA ARG A 70 -7.24 14.50 -0.32
C ARG A 70 -5.84 13.98 -0.05
N ILE A 71 -5.13 13.62 -1.11
CA ILE A 71 -3.72 13.28 -1.03
C ILE A 71 -2.91 14.53 -0.75
N GLU A 72 -2.04 14.45 0.25
CA GLU A 72 -1.07 15.50 0.53
C GLU A 72 -0.04 15.57 -0.59
N SER A 73 -0.03 16.70 -1.29
CA SER A 73 0.86 16.95 -2.44
C SER A 73 2.27 17.40 -2.05
N ALA A 74 2.55 17.45 -0.75
CA ALA A 74 3.87 17.72 -0.17
C ALA A 74 3.95 17.06 1.23
N PRO A 75 5.13 16.59 1.66
CA PRO A 75 5.35 16.22 3.06
C PRO A 75 5.07 17.42 3.99
N ALA A 76 4.70 17.14 5.24
CA ALA A 76 4.58 18.19 6.25
C ALA A 76 5.93 18.91 6.46
N VAL A 77 5.91 20.19 6.83
CA VAL A 77 7.13 21.00 7.05
C VAL A 77 8.08 20.37 8.07
N ARG A 78 7.53 19.66 9.06
CA ARG A 78 8.29 18.95 10.11
C ARG A 78 8.71 17.52 9.73
N ALA A 79 8.31 17.04 8.56
CA ALA A 79 8.65 15.71 8.11
C ALA A 79 10.15 15.62 7.85
N LYS A 80 10.78 14.50 8.25
CA LYS A 80 12.22 14.28 8.11
C LYS A 80 12.51 13.00 7.34
N GLU A 81 13.71 12.88 6.80
CA GLU A 81 14.14 11.60 6.26
C GLU A 81 14.43 10.64 7.43
N LEU A 82 13.81 9.46 7.40
CA LEU A 82 14.13 8.36 8.30
C LEU A 82 15.49 7.77 7.90
N ARG A 83 16.44 7.85 8.83
CA ARG A 83 17.76 7.24 8.77
C ARG A 83 18.09 6.70 10.16
N TYR A 84 18.79 5.57 10.20
CA TYR A 84 19.30 4.97 11.44
C TYR A 84 20.54 4.15 11.10
N GLN A 85 21.65 4.38 11.82
CA GLN A 85 22.94 3.72 11.56
C GLN A 85 23.36 3.79 10.08
N ASP A 86 23.24 4.97 9.48
CA ASP A 86 23.55 5.26 8.06
C ASP A 86 22.73 4.47 7.01
N LYS A 87 21.81 3.60 7.43
CA LYS A 87 20.92 2.87 6.53
C LYS A 87 19.81 3.78 5.99
N SER A 88 19.57 3.65 4.68
CA SER A 88 18.45 4.25 3.96
C SER A 88 17.16 3.43 4.16
N TYR A 89 16.01 4.12 4.16
CA TYR A 89 14.71 3.51 4.38
C TYR A 89 13.73 3.83 3.24
N VAL A 90 12.96 2.81 2.86
CA VAL A 90 11.77 2.93 2.00
C VAL A 90 10.53 2.51 2.77
N PHE A 91 9.41 3.22 2.57
CA PHE A 91 8.11 2.77 3.05
C PHE A 91 7.41 2.01 1.93
N VAL A 92 6.87 0.83 2.23
CA VAL A 92 6.14 0.03 1.26
C VAL A 92 4.72 -0.18 1.76
N ILE A 93 3.74 0.26 0.98
CA ILE A 93 2.31 0.09 1.28
C ILE A 93 1.76 -1.00 0.37
N LEU A 94 1.30 -2.10 0.97
CA LEU A 94 0.44 -3.06 0.28
C LEU A 94 -0.99 -2.55 0.28
N ARG A 95 -1.56 -2.31 -0.91
CA ARG A 95 -2.95 -1.86 -1.07
C ARG A 95 -3.79 -2.88 -1.82
N HIS A 96 -5.06 -2.94 -1.43
CA HIS A 96 -6.12 -3.61 -2.19
C HIS A 96 -7.42 -2.83 -2.00
N ILE A 97 -7.81 -2.04 -3.00
CA ILE A 97 -8.96 -1.13 -2.93
C ILE A 97 -10.15 -1.77 -3.64
N ARG A 98 -11.23 -2.04 -2.89
CA ARG A 98 -12.48 -2.61 -3.43
C ARG A 98 -13.62 -1.61 -3.46
N ASN A 99 -13.57 -0.61 -2.58
CA ASN A 99 -14.63 0.37 -2.38
C ASN A 99 -14.06 1.72 -1.90
N THR A 100 -14.91 2.73 -1.79
CA THR A 100 -14.53 4.09 -1.38
C THR A 100 -13.91 4.15 0.03
N ARG A 101 -14.35 3.29 0.95
CA ARG A 101 -13.76 3.22 2.29
C ARG A 101 -12.33 2.70 2.26
N ASP A 102 -12.05 1.70 1.42
CA ASP A 102 -10.68 1.23 1.19
C ASP A 102 -9.82 2.37 0.61
N ASN A 103 -10.41 3.20 -0.25
CA ASN A 103 -9.76 4.37 -0.81
C ASN A 103 -9.36 5.39 0.28
N ASP A 104 -10.27 5.71 1.19
CA ASP A 104 -10.01 6.67 2.27
C ASP A 104 -8.91 6.17 3.21
N LEU A 105 -8.89 4.86 3.52
CA LEU A 105 -7.88 4.27 4.39
C LEU A 105 -6.48 4.33 3.78
N TRP A 106 -6.29 3.93 2.51
CA TRP A 106 -4.95 3.97 1.94
C TRP A 106 -4.44 5.42 1.76
N ILE A 107 -5.33 6.37 1.43
CA ILE A 107 -4.98 7.80 1.36
C ILE A 107 -4.53 8.29 2.73
N SER A 108 -5.26 7.93 3.78
CA SER A 108 -4.85 8.21 5.16
C SER A 108 -3.52 7.58 5.53
N CYS A 109 -3.27 6.34 5.14
CA CYS A 109 -2.00 5.64 5.36
C CYS A 109 -0.86 6.46 4.75
N TYR A 110 -0.97 6.77 3.45
CA TYR A 110 -0.01 7.61 2.73
C TYR A 110 0.21 8.98 3.40
N ASN A 111 -0.88 9.68 3.72
CA ASN A 111 -0.81 11.00 4.34
C ASN A 111 -0.16 10.95 5.73
N SER A 112 -0.42 9.90 6.52
CA SER A 112 0.19 9.72 7.83
C SER A 112 1.71 9.53 7.72
N ILE A 113 2.21 8.82 6.70
CA ILE A 113 3.65 8.73 6.44
C ILE A 113 4.19 10.12 6.10
N ARG A 114 3.54 10.83 5.17
CA ARG A 114 3.96 12.19 4.74
C ARG A 114 3.88 13.24 5.85
N GLN A 115 3.11 13.00 6.91
CA GLN A 115 3.09 13.83 8.10
C GLN A 115 4.41 13.79 8.89
N PHE A 116 5.15 12.67 8.82
CA PHE A 116 6.35 12.44 9.61
C PHE A 116 7.62 12.25 8.78
N TYR A 117 7.49 11.75 7.53
CA TYR A 117 8.61 11.30 6.72
C TYR A 117 8.62 11.77 5.27
N THR A 118 9.83 12.06 4.77
CA THR A 118 10.11 12.45 3.38
C THR A 118 10.59 11.29 2.50
N ASN A 119 10.86 10.11 3.10
CA ASN A 119 11.35 8.91 2.42
C ASN A 119 10.49 8.51 1.22
N GLN A 120 11.08 7.74 0.31
CA GLN A 120 10.36 7.15 -0.81
C GLN A 120 9.23 6.25 -0.29
N ILE A 121 8.08 6.32 -0.96
CA ILE A 121 6.96 5.40 -0.72
C ILE A 121 6.77 4.54 -1.97
N ILE A 122 6.74 3.23 -1.82
CA ILE A 122 6.32 2.32 -2.89
C ILE A 122 4.94 1.81 -2.55
N ILE A 123 4.01 1.94 -3.48
CA ILE A 123 2.65 1.42 -3.35
C ILE A 123 2.55 0.18 -4.24
N ILE A 124 2.35 -0.99 -3.63
CA ILE A 124 2.11 -2.23 -4.36
C ILE A 124 0.61 -2.46 -4.39
N ASP A 125 0.06 -2.44 -5.61
CA ASP A 125 -1.35 -2.65 -5.88
C ASP A 125 -1.64 -4.11 -6.15
N ASP A 126 -2.20 -4.77 -5.14
CA ASP A 126 -2.62 -6.17 -5.20
C ASP A 126 -4.04 -6.28 -5.75
N ASN A 127 -4.23 -5.96 -7.03
CA ASN A 127 -5.50 -6.15 -7.74
C ASN A 127 -6.69 -5.28 -7.23
N SER A 128 -6.47 -3.97 -7.02
CA SER A 128 -7.58 -3.05 -6.74
C SER A 128 -8.62 -3.00 -7.87
N SER A 129 -9.90 -2.91 -7.52
CA SER A 129 -11.01 -2.77 -8.49
C SER A 129 -11.31 -1.32 -8.85
N ILE A 130 -10.85 -0.36 -8.05
CA ILE A 130 -11.02 1.07 -8.30
C ILE A 130 -9.69 1.80 -8.13
N ASN A 131 -9.47 2.85 -8.93
CA ASN A 131 -8.34 3.76 -8.77
C ASN A 131 -8.87 5.19 -8.64
N THR A 132 -8.80 5.74 -7.43
CA THR A 132 -9.50 7.00 -7.08
C THR A 132 -8.57 8.06 -6.49
N VAL A 133 -7.26 7.93 -6.73
CA VAL A 133 -6.23 8.90 -6.34
C VAL A 133 -6.61 10.28 -6.89
N ASN A 134 -6.98 11.22 -6.02
CA ASN A 134 -7.16 12.62 -6.40
C ASN A 134 -5.99 13.44 -5.85
N GLY A 135 -4.93 13.58 -6.66
CA GLY A 135 -3.75 14.35 -6.30
C GLY A 135 -2.47 13.82 -6.93
N LYS A 136 -1.38 14.58 -6.77
CA LYS A 136 -0.03 14.19 -7.17
C LYS A 136 0.67 13.56 -5.98
N LEU A 137 1.07 12.29 -6.10
CA LEU A 137 1.92 11.62 -5.13
C LEU A 137 3.34 12.20 -5.20
N VAL A 138 4.02 12.28 -4.06
CA VAL A 138 5.37 12.87 -3.93
C VAL A 138 6.36 11.79 -3.59
N ASN A 139 7.48 11.71 -4.32
CA ASN A 139 8.52 10.70 -4.10
C ASN A 139 7.91 9.30 -3.92
N THR A 140 7.02 8.94 -4.83
CA THR A 140 6.19 7.73 -4.73
C THR A 140 6.10 7.04 -6.07
N GLU A 141 6.22 5.72 -6.04
CA GLU A 141 6.01 4.84 -7.18
C GLU A 141 4.83 3.90 -6.90
N ILE A 142 4.03 3.60 -7.93
CA ILE A 142 2.96 2.61 -7.83
C ILE A 142 3.33 1.43 -8.73
N ILE A 143 3.36 0.24 -8.16
CA ILE A 143 3.58 -1.02 -8.87
C ILE A 143 2.26 -1.78 -8.89
N LYS A 144 1.74 -2.05 -10.08
CA LYS A 144 0.62 -2.99 -10.24
C LYS A 144 1.18 -4.41 -10.22
N SER A 145 0.75 -5.20 -9.24
CA SER A 145 1.27 -6.56 -9.08
C SER A 145 0.91 -7.44 -10.28
N GLU A 146 1.88 -8.21 -10.78
CA GLU A 146 1.61 -9.31 -11.71
C GLU A 146 1.06 -10.57 -10.99
N PHE A 147 1.18 -10.64 -9.66
CA PHE A 147 0.74 -11.76 -8.83
C PHE A 147 -0.50 -11.40 -8.01
N ASN A 148 -1.63 -11.26 -8.71
CA ASN A 148 -2.90 -10.86 -8.09
C ASN A 148 -3.33 -11.81 -6.97
N GLY A 149 -3.63 -11.24 -5.81
CA GLY A 149 -4.10 -11.93 -4.61
C GLY A 149 -3.00 -12.52 -3.72
N ALA A 150 -1.73 -12.37 -4.10
CA ALA A 150 -0.61 -12.86 -3.31
C ALA A 150 -0.35 -12.03 -2.03
N GLY A 151 -0.90 -10.82 -1.97
CA GLY A 151 -0.96 -9.97 -0.78
C GLY A 151 0.36 -9.79 -0.04
N GLU A 152 0.42 -10.23 1.21
CA GLU A 152 1.45 -9.91 2.19
C GLU A 152 2.88 -10.35 1.79
N ILE A 153 3.03 -11.25 0.81
CA ILE A 153 4.34 -11.63 0.26
C ILE A 153 4.89 -10.62 -0.76
N LEU A 154 4.02 -9.84 -1.42
CA LEU A 154 4.40 -8.95 -2.52
C LEU A 154 5.45 -7.91 -2.11
N PRO A 155 5.38 -7.25 -0.94
CA PRO A 155 6.40 -6.31 -0.49
C PRO A 155 7.80 -6.91 -0.45
N TYR A 156 7.94 -8.13 0.08
CA TYR A 156 9.23 -8.81 0.13
C TYR A 156 9.74 -9.20 -1.26
N HIS A 157 8.85 -9.73 -2.12
CA HIS A 157 9.20 -10.09 -3.48
C HIS A 157 9.71 -8.89 -4.30
N TYR A 158 8.98 -7.77 -4.27
CA TYR A 158 9.38 -6.59 -5.02
C TYR A 158 10.55 -5.85 -4.37
N PHE A 159 10.67 -5.88 -3.04
CA PHE A 159 11.85 -5.33 -2.36
C PHE A 159 13.12 -6.06 -2.75
N LEU A 160 13.08 -7.39 -2.83
CA LEU A 160 14.17 -8.21 -3.35
C LEU A 160 14.48 -7.89 -4.82
N LYS A 161 13.44 -7.76 -5.66
CA LYS A 161 13.58 -7.51 -7.10
C LYS A 161 14.23 -6.17 -7.41
N TYR A 162 13.88 -5.11 -6.67
CA TYR A 162 14.26 -3.73 -7.00
C TYR A 162 15.27 -3.10 -6.05
N LYS A 163 15.43 -3.63 -4.83
CA LYS A 163 16.41 -3.16 -3.82
C LYS A 163 16.38 -1.65 -3.59
N TRP A 164 15.18 -1.10 -3.35
CA TRP A 164 14.95 0.35 -3.29
C TRP A 164 15.76 1.11 -2.22
N ALA A 165 16.11 0.44 -1.13
CA ALA A 165 16.83 0.98 0.01
C ALA A 165 17.48 -0.16 0.80
N ASP A 166 18.28 0.18 1.81
CA ASP A 166 18.88 -0.80 2.71
C ASP A 166 17.80 -1.47 3.58
N ARG A 167 16.74 -0.72 3.93
CA ARG A 167 15.65 -1.21 4.78
C ARG A 167 14.27 -0.84 4.26
N MET A 168 13.33 -1.77 4.43
CA MET A 168 11.92 -1.57 4.16
C MET A 168 11.14 -1.43 5.47
N VAL A 169 10.23 -0.44 5.53
CA VAL A 169 9.11 -0.41 6.47
C VAL A 169 7.86 -0.84 5.73
N PHE A 170 7.39 -2.06 5.96
CA PHE A 170 6.21 -2.60 5.29
C PHE A 170 4.93 -2.29 6.08
N LEU A 171 3.96 -1.63 5.45
CA LEU A 171 2.65 -1.30 5.98
C LEU A 171 1.52 -1.86 5.11
N HIS A 172 0.40 -2.21 5.74
CA HIS A 172 -0.87 -2.36 5.01
C HIS A 172 -1.52 -1.00 4.79
N ASP A 173 -2.38 -0.90 3.78
CA ASP A 173 -3.23 0.27 3.53
C ASP A 173 -4.17 0.70 4.69
N SER A 174 -4.30 -0.09 5.76
CA SER A 174 -5.07 0.22 6.97
C SER A 174 -4.18 0.42 8.21
N MET A 175 -2.88 0.65 7.99
CA MET A 175 -1.90 1.00 9.02
C MET A 175 -1.47 2.46 8.88
N PHE A 176 -1.34 3.18 9.99
CA PHE A 176 -1.12 4.63 9.99
C PHE A 176 -0.01 5.00 10.94
N MET A 177 0.82 5.98 10.59
CA MET A 177 1.78 6.55 11.53
C MET A 177 1.04 7.33 12.63
N ASN A 178 1.36 7.00 13.88
CA ASN A 178 0.90 7.69 15.08
C ASN A 178 1.92 8.73 15.56
N ARG A 179 3.19 8.35 15.47
CA ARG A 179 4.37 9.12 15.86
C ARG A 179 5.56 8.68 15.02
N VAL A 180 6.69 9.37 15.18
CA VAL A 180 7.97 8.89 14.63
C VAL A 180 8.41 7.61 15.34
N PHE A 181 9.22 6.80 14.65
CA PHE A 181 9.86 5.63 15.23
C PHE A 181 10.92 6.08 16.24
N LEU A 182 11.04 5.32 17.32
CA LEU A 182 12.12 5.40 18.28
C LEU A 182 13.32 4.59 17.75
N ASP A 183 14.54 4.97 18.14
CA ASP A 183 15.75 4.25 17.76
C ASP A 183 15.70 2.78 18.17
N THR A 184 15.12 2.50 19.35
CA THR A 184 14.88 1.13 19.82
C THR A 184 14.04 0.33 18.83
N GLU A 185 13.04 0.94 18.19
CA GLU A 185 12.15 0.30 17.20
C GLU A 185 12.82 0.02 15.85
N LEU A 186 13.97 0.65 15.61
CA LEU A 186 14.79 0.52 14.41
C LEU A 186 15.96 -0.43 14.60
N GLN A 187 16.17 -0.99 15.80
CA GLN A 187 17.26 -1.92 16.08
C GLN A 187 17.00 -3.34 15.53
N GLY A 188 18.07 -4.08 15.26
CA GLY A 188 18.03 -5.43 14.69
C GLY A 188 17.90 -5.40 13.17
N SER A 189 18.07 -6.54 12.50
CA SER A 189 18.00 -6.63 11.03
C SER A 189 16.58 -6.85 10.52
N ILE A 190 15.75 -7.54 11.30
CA ILE A 190 14.31 -7.68 11.06
C ILE A 190 13.56 -7.54 12.38
N ARG A 191 12.40 -6.89 12.32
CA ARG A 191 11.46 -6.86 13.44
C ARG A 191 10.03 -6.71 12.98
N PHE A 192 9.14 -7.53 13.51
CA PHE A 192 7.72 -7.44 13.18
C PHE A 192 7.10 -6.18 13.80
N HIS A 193 6.04 -5.64 13.20
CA HIS A 193 5.28 -4.59 13.89
C HIS A 193 4.54 -5.20 15.07
N TRP A 194 3.83 -6.29 14.82
CA TRP A 194 3.18 -7.12 15.83
C TRP A 194 3.46 -8.59 15.59
N HIS A 195 3.48 -9.36 16.66
CA HIS A 195 3.47 -10.82 16.59
C HIS A 195 2.13 -11.38 17.07
N PHE A 196 1.90 -12.66 16.83
CA PHE A 196 0.87 -13.42 17.51
C PHE A 196 1.43 -14.77 17.96
N GLU A 197 0.95 -15.24 19.10
CA GLU A 197 1.21 -16.60 19.55
C GLU A 197 0.44 -17.57 18.66
N ASN A 198 1.13 -18.56 18.07
CA ASN A 198 0.43 -19.65 17.39
C ASN A 198 0.80 -20.98 18.04
N LYS A 199 -0.20 -21.61 18.67
CA LYS A 199 -0.02 -22.88 19.37
C LYS A 199 -0.47 -24.09 18.56
N SER A 200 -1.07 -23.90 17.38
CA SER A 200 -1.58 -25.01 16.58
C SER A 200 -0.83 -25.18 15.26
N VAL A 201 -0.31 -26.40 15.07
CA VAL A 201 0.15 -26.89 13.77
C VAL A 201 -1.08 -27.06 12.88
N ASN A 202 -1.11 -26.33 11.77
CA ASN A 202 -2.18 -26.39 10.78
C ASN A 202 -1.75 -27.38 9.68
N PRO A 203 -2.61 -28.31 9.21
CA PRO A 203 -2.25 -29.23 8.12
C PRO A 203 -1.72 -28.53 6.85
N LYS A 204 -2.19 -27.31 6.54
CA LYS A 204 -1.68 -26.52 5.41
C LYS A 204 -0.22 -26.05 5.61
N MET A 205 0.28 -26.04 6.84
CA MET A 205 1.64 -25.62 7.17
C MET A 205 2.68 -26.51 6.51
N SER A 206 2.54 -27.83 6.60
CA SER A 206 3.42 -28.79 5.93
C SER A 206 3.38 -28.65 4.41
N THR A 207 2.23 -28.30 3.84
CA THR A 207 2.14 -27.99 2.40
C THR A 207 2.98 -26.76 2.05
N PHE A 208 2.97 -25.71 2.87
CA PHE A 208 3.76 -24.51 2.62
C PHE A 208 5.26 -24.72 2.84
N LEU A 209 5.61 -25.40 3.93
CA LEU A 209 7.00 -25.72 4.23
C LEU A 209 7.61 -26.61 3.15
N SER A 210 6.91 -27.66 2.69
CA SER A 210 7.44 -28.56 1.64
C SER A 210 7.68 -27.88 0.28
N MET A 211 7.18 -26.67 0.05
CA MET A 211 7.53 -25.87 -1.13
C MET A 211 8.91 -25.20 -1.02
N LEU A 212 9.40 -24.98 0.20
CA LEU A 212 10.68 -24.34 0.49
C LEU A 212 11.84 -25.31 0.29
N GLN A 213 13.02 -24.75 0.02
CA GLN A 213 14.27 -25.51 0.16
C GLN A 213 14.57 -25.71 1.64
N HIS A 214 15.24 -26.81 2.00
CA HIS A 214 15.61 -27.11 3.40
C HIS A 214 14.41 -27.05 4.37
N SER A 215 13.25 -27.55 3.94
CA SER A 215 12.02 -27.53 4.75
C SER A 215 12.08 -28.48 5.94
N ASP A 216 12.86 -29.56 5.84
CA ASP A 216 13.05 -30.59 6.85
C ASP A 216 13.57 -30.03 8.17
N VAL A 217 14.56 -29.14 8.12
CA VAL A 217 15.13 -28.53 9.34
C VAL A 217 14.17 -27.55 10.00
N ILE A 218 13.33 -26.87 9.22
CA ILE A 218 12.29 -25.98 9.75
C ILE A 218 11.18 -26.84 10.40
N GLU A 219 10.76 -27.92 9.75
CA GLU A 219 9.76 -28.85 10.27
C GLU A 219 10.20 -29.49 11.59
N GLU A 220 11.48 -29.87 11.72
CA GLU A 220 12.04 -30.37 12.97
C GLU A 220 12.05 -29.28 14.06
N PHE A 221 12.49 -28.07 13.72
CA PHE A 221 12.55 -26.93 14.64
C PHE A 221 11.20 -26.61 15.25
N ILE A 222 10.13 -26.52 14.44
CA ILE A 222 8.80 -26.11 14.92
C ILE A 222 8.15 -27.13 15.87
N GLN A 223 8.64 -28.37 15.89
CA GLN A 223 8.18 -29.39 16.84
C GLN A 223 8.80 -29.22 18.23
N HIS A 224 9.96 -28.56 18.33
CA HIS A 224 10.79 -28.52 19.53
C HIS A 224 11.00 -27.11 20.08
N SER A 225 10.60 -26.08 19.33
CA SER A 225 10.91 -24.68 19.64
C SER A 225 9.66 -23.80 19.62
N GLU A 226 9.69 -22.76 20.44
CA GLU A 226 8.67 -21.71 20.41
C GLU A 226 8.98 -20.72 19.29
N TRP A 227 7.96 -20.37 18.52
CA TRP A 227 8.04 -19.37 17.47
C TRP A 227 6.75 -18.54 17.47
N LYS A 228 6.82 -17.32 16.92
CA LYS A 228 5.67 -16.43 16.81
C LYS A 228 5.40 -16.04 15.38
N GLY A 229 4.13 -15.89 15.03
CA GLY A 229 3.73 -15.45 13.69
C GLY A 229 3.93 -13.94 13.51
N CYS A 230 4.20 -13.52 12.29
CA CYS A 230 4.33 -12.11 11.91
C CYS A 230 2.97 -11.56 11.49
N PHE A 231 2.30 -10.80 12.34
CA PHE A 231 0.95 -10.33 12.05
C PHE A 231 0.90 -9.45 10.78
N GLY A 232 0.11 -9.87 9.79
CA GLY A 232 0.03 -9.25 8.47
C GLY A 232 1.33 -9.34 7.65
N ALA A 233 2.27 -10.18 8.05
CA ALA A 233 3.65 -10.24 7.59
C ALA A 233 4.36 -8.87 7.61
N THR A 234 3.90 -7.94 8.45
CA THR A 234 4.40 -6.55 8.45
C THR A 234 5.61 -6.39 9.36
N SER A 235 6.66 -5.75 8.84
CA SER A 235 7.95 -5.66 9.52
C SER A 235 8.74 -4.42 9.10
N ILE A 236 9.77 -4.12 9.88
CA ILE A 236 10.95 -3.36 9.45
C ILE A 236 12.05 -4.38 9.16
N VAL A 237 12.60 -4.40 7.95
CA VAL A 237 13.50 -5.47 7.50
C VAL A 237 14.62 -4.95 6.61
N ASP A 238 15.83 -5.47 6.84
CA ASP A 238 17.00 -5.28 6.00
C ASP A 238 16.86 -6.04 4.67
N ILE A 239 17.33 -5.45 3.57
CA ILE A 239 17.42 -6.15 2.29
C ILE A 239 18.26 -7.43 2.40
N GLU A 240 19.33 -7.39 3.21
CA GLU A 240 20.24 -8.52 3.46
C GLU A 240 19.52 -9.73 4.07
N VAL A 241 18.52 -9.49 4.92
CA VAL A 241 17.68 -10.56 5.48
C VAL A 241 16.80 -11.14 4.39
N VAL A 242 16.17 -10.31 3.57
CA VAL A 242 15.30 -10.78 2.49
C VAL A 242 16.09 -11.59 1.46
N GLU A 243 17.30 -11.15 1.11
CA GLU A 243 18.22 -11.89 0.24
C GLU A 243 18.60 -13.25 0.85
N LYS A 244 19.02 -13.27 2.13
CA LYS A 244 19.34 -14.52 2.83
C LYS A 244 18.16 -15.50 2.80
N LEU A 245 16.95 -15.03 3.13
CA LEU A 245 15.77 -15.91 3.17
C LEU A 245 15.39 -16.44 1.79
N GLU A 246 15.59 -15.65 0.74
CA GLU A 246 15.41 -16.13 -0.63
C GLU A 246 16.48 -17.13 -1.03
N GLU A 247 17.76 -16.85 -0.78
CA GLU A 247 18.88 -17.71 -1.19
C GLU A 247 18.85 -19.06 -0.47
N THR A 248 18.52 -19.08 0.82
CA THR A 248 18.47 -20.30 1.61
C THR A 248 17.20 -21.12 1.33
N TYR A 249 16.03 -20.48 1.21
CA TYR A 249 14.74 -21.20 1.23
C TYR A 249 13.94 -21.07 -0.08
N GLY A 250 14.30 -20.14 -0.95
CA GLY A 250 13.44 -19.67 -2.05
C GLY A 250 12.13 -19.10 -1.53
N LEU A 251 12.16 -18.47 -0.35
CA LEU A 251 10.96 -18.15 0.43
C LEU A 251 9.95 -17.30 -0.35
N PHE A 252 10.42 -16.30 -1.09
CA PHE A 252 9.55 -15.35 -1.74
C PHE A 252 9.20 -15.77 -3.16
N SER A 253 10.19 -16.21 -3.95
CA SER A 253 9.94 -16.62 -5.35
C SER A 253 9.07 -17.87 -5.48
N ARG A 254 9.11 -18.78 -4.50
CA ARG A 254 8.32 -20.01 -4.54
C ARG A 254 6.90 -19.80 -4.02
N LEU A 255 6.76 -19.19 -2.84
CA LEU A 255 5.46 -19.04 -2.20
C LEU A 255 4.55 -18.02 -2.90
N ILE A 256 5.10 -17.03 -3.62
CA ILE A 256 4.30 -16.04 -4.36
C ILE A 256 3.39 -16.67 -5.41
N LEU A 257 3.77 -17.83 -5.95
CA LEU A 257 2.95 -18.57 -6.91
C LEU A 257 1.83 -19.39 -6.26
N SER A 258 1.91 -19.63 -4.95
CA SER A 258 0.97 -20.50 -4.23
C SER A 258 -0.01 -19.72 -3.35
N ILE A 259 0.33 -18.49 -2.96
CA ILE A 259 -0.55 -17.65 -2.13
C ILE A 259 -1.63 -17.01 -3.01
N ARG A 260 -2.90 -17.38 -2.78
CA ARG A 260 -4.05 -16.88 -3.55
C ARG A 260 -5.22 -16.43 -2.69
N THR A 261 -5.39 -17.08 -1.54
CA THR A 261 -6.52 -16.83 -0.64
C THR A 261 -6.06 -16.15 0.65
N ARG A 262 -7.02 -15.61 1.40
CA ARG A 262 -6.75 -15.08 2.75
C ARG A 262 -6.11 -16.12 3.67
N SER A 263 -6.58 -17.37 3.62
CA SER A 263 -6.02 -18.46 4.42
C SER A 263 -4.55 -18.74 4.06
N ASP A 264 -4.16 -18.56 2.80
CA ASP A 264 -2.78 -18.77 2.34
C ASP A 264 -1.88 -17.62 2.81
N ARG A 265 -2.40 -16.39 2.80
CA ARG A 265 -1.71 -15.20 3.31
C ARG A 265 -1.45 -15.31 4.81
N GLU A 266 -2.47 -15.73 5.57
CA GLU A 266 -2.31 -16.04 7.00
C GLU A 266 -1.33 -17.21 7.23
N MET A 267 -1.19 -18.14 6.28
CA MET A 267 -0.15 -19.17 6.37
C MET A 267 1.24 -18.59 6.15
N PHE A 268 1.40 -17.66 5.21
CA PHE A 268 2.67 -16.96 4.98
C PHE A 268 3.13 -16.19 6.23
N GLU A 269 2.22 -15.54 6.97
CA GLU A 269 2.52 -14.91 8.27
C GLU A 269 3.19 -15.85 9.26
N ARG A 270 2.76 -17.12 9.27
CA ARG A 270 3.29 -18.18 10.14
C ARG A 270 4.64 -18.68 9.64
N VAL A 271 4.72 -19.00 8.34
CA VAL A 271 5.94 -19.51 7.72
C VAL A 271 7.08 -18.50 7.85
N LEU A 272 6.82 -17.21 7.58
CA LEU A 272 7.80 -16.15 7.79
C LEU A 272 8.29 -16.11 9.24
N GLY A 273 7.36 -16.20 10.21
CA GLY A 273 7.69 -16.29 11.63
C GLY A 273 8.60 -17.46 11.99
N MET A 274 8.29 -18.66 11.49
CA MET A 274 9.08 -19.87 11.74
C MET A 274 10.49 -19.76 11.16
N VAL A 275 10.61 -19.35 9.90
CA VAL A 275 11.90 -19.29 9.20
C VAL A 275 12.81 -18.27 9.87
N VAL A 276 12.27 -17.09 10.21
CA VAL A 276 13.03 -16.03 10.88
C VAL A 276 13.44 -16.44 12.31
N ALA A 277 12.60 -17.18 13.02
CA ALA A 277 12.94 -17.73 14.34
C ALA A 277 14.03 -18.81 14.25
N TYR A 278 13.90 -19.75 13.31
CA TYR A 278 14.89 -20.81 13.08
C TYR A 278 16.27 -20.23 12.76
N GLU A 279 16.33 -19.20 11.92
CA GLU A 279 17.56 -18.52 11.53
C GLU A 279 18.18 -17.66 12.65
N GLY A 280 17.53 -17.57 13.82
CA GLY A 280 17.99 -16.76 14.95
C GLY A 280 18.01 -15.25 14.63
N LEU A 281 17.25 -14.82 13.62
CA LEU A 281 17.21 -13.42 13.17
C LEU A 281 16.38 -12.54 14.10
N ILE A 282 15.53 -13.16 14.92
CA ILE A 282 14.72 -12.51 15.95
C ILE A 282 14.93 -13.22 17.28
N GLN A 283 15.11 -12.45 18.34
CA GLN A 283 15.27 -12.96 19.70
C GLN A 283 13.92 -13.12 20.40
N ALA A 284 13.84 -14.07 21.33
CA ALA A 284 12.59 -14.48 21.96
C ALA A 284 11.90 -13.36 22.77
N ASP A 285 12.67 -12.45 23.33
CA ASP A 285 12.22 -11.29 24.10
C ASP A 285 11.90 -10.06 23.24
N ASN A 286 12.22 -10.09 21.95
CA ASN A 286 12.16 -8.93 21.06
C ASN A 286 11.59 -9.26 19.67
N TYR A 287 10.49 -10.01 19.64
CA TYR A 287 9.84 -10.45 18.40
C TYR A 287 9.26 -9.33 17.54
N SER A 288 8.72 -8.30 18.19
CA SER A 288 8.01 -7.22 17.51
C SER A 288 8.16 -5.91 18.25
N ASN A 289 7.98 -4.81 17.52
CA ASN A 289 8.04 -3.46 18.07
C ASN A 289 6.91 -3.17 19.05
N PHE A 290 5.72 -3.70 18.80
CA PHE A 290 4.51 -3.34 19.55
C PHE A 290 3.90 -4.54 20.28
N GLY A 291 4.65 -5.64 20.42
CA GLY A 291 4.22 -6.83 21.14
C GLY A 291 3.17 -7.67 20.41
N ASP A 292 2.32 -8.34 21.20
CA ASP A 292 1.28 -9.25 20.73
C ASP A 292 0.08 -8.47 20.19
N ILE A 293 -0.33 -8.75 18.96
CA ILE A 293 -1.48 -8.11 18.31
C ILE A 293 -2.78 -8.31 19.08
N LEU A 294 -2.92 -9.42 19.83
CA LEU A 294 -4.11 -9.68 20.64
C LEU A 294 -4.26 -8.67 21.78
N LYS A 295 -3.16 -8.05 22.22
CA LYS A 295 -3.13 -6.98 23.24
C LYS A 295 -3.34 -5.59 22.66
N TYR A 296 -3.41 -5.45 21.34
CA TYR A 296 -3.72 -4.17 20.71
C TYR A 296 -5.14 -3.72 21.10
N PRO A 297 -5.35 -2.45 21.49
CA PRO A 297 -6.66 -1.94 21.89
C PRO A 297 -7.73 -2.17 20.82
N SER A 298 -8.79 -2.87 21.19
CA SER A 298 -9.88 -3.25 20.29
C SER A 298 -9.42 -4.04 19.06
N SER A 299 -8.53 -5.02 19.30
CA SER A 299 -8.06 -5.94 18.27
C SER A 299 -9.25 -6.64 17.58
N PHE A 300 -9.26 -6.60 16.24
CA PHE A 300 -10.28 -7.17 15.35
C PHE A 300 -11.68 -6.57 15.43
N GLU A 301 -11.89 -5.49 16.20
CA GLU A 301 -13.20 -4.85 16.30
C GLU A 301 -13.46 -3.87 15.13
N GLU A 302 -14.41 -4.22 14.27
CA GLU A 302 -14.76 -3.41 13.08
C GLU A 302 -15.52 -2.11 13.38
N GLN A 303 -15.93 -1.91 14.63
CA GLN A 303 -16.71 -0.74 15.05
C GLN A 303 -15.86 0.54 15.07
N PHE A 304 -14.52 0.40 15.17
CA PHE A 304 -13.58 1.51 15.25
C PHE A 304 -12.99 1.85 13.88
N GLN A 305 -13.79 2.52 13.06
CA GLN A 305 -13.48 2.70 11.63
C GLN A 305 -12.63 3.93 11.30
N THR A 306 -12.37 4.81 12.27
CA THR A 306 -11.63 6.06 12.05
C THR A 306 -10.30 6.05 12.80
N ILE A 307 -9.32 6.73 12.22
CA ILE A 307 -7.97 6.84 12.76
C ILE A 307 -7.96 7.60 14.08
N ASP A 308 -8.81 8.63 14.20
CA ASP A 308 -8.89 9.41 15.43
C ASP A 308 -9.40 8.58 16.61
N LEU A 309 -10.38 7.71 16.36
CA LEU A 309 -10.89 6.80 17.37
C LEU A 309 -9.88 5.73 17.75
N ALA A 310 -9.19 5.14 16.75
CA ALA A 310 -8.09 4.21 17.01
C ALA A 310 -6.98 4.87 17.86
N ARG A 311 -6.62 6.13 17.53
CA ARG A 311 -5.63 6.91 18.30
C ARG A 311 -6.09 7.17 19.73
N GLN A 312 -7.35 7.55 19.93
CA GLN A 312 -7.92 7.78 21.26
C GLN A 312 -7.89 6.50 22.10
N LEU A 313 -8.28 5.36 21.54
CA LEU A 313 -8.24 4.08 22.24
C LEU A 313 -6.82 3.67 22.62
N VAL A 314 -5.87 3.79 21.71
CA VAL A 314 -4.45 3.53 21.96
C VAL A 314 -3.92 4.41 23.09
N LEU A 315 -4.24 5.70 23.07
CA LEU A 315 -3.85 6.65 24.12
C LEU A 315 -4.49 6.32 25.47
N GLN A 316 -5.80 6.03 25.50
CA GLN A 316 -6.54 5.71 26.73
C GLN A 316 -6.05 4.41 27.40
N ASN A 317 -5.59 3.45 26.60
CA ASN A 317 -5.04 2.19 27.10
C ASN A 317 -3.54 2.26 27.41
N GLY A 318 -2.89 3.42 27.21
CA GLY A 318 -1.45 3.57 27.41
C GLY A 318 -0.62 2.66 26.50
N TYR A 319 -1.16 2.28 25.34
CA TYR A 319 -0.49 1.37 24.42
C TYR A 319 0.50 2.16 23.56
N ASP A 320 1.79 1.97 23.78
CA ASP A 320 2.82 2.71 23.04
C ASP A 320 3.07 2.06 21.67
N THR A 321 2.75 2.79 20.60
CA THR A 321 2.98 2.34 19.23
C THR A 321 3.22 3.50 18.27
N ALA A 322 4.17 3.31 17.36
CA ALA A 322 4.38 4.19 16.22
C ALA A 322 3.33 4.00 15.12
N ILE A 323 2.68 2.83 15.07
CA ILE A 323 1.73 2.46 14.02
C ILE A 323 0.37 2.14 14.62
N LEU A 324 -0.68 2.77 14.12
CA LEU A 324 -2.09 2.42 14.41
C LEU A 324 -2.58 1.42 13.35
N LYS A 325 -3.34 0.41 13.79
CA LYS A 325 -4.08 -0.48 12.91
C LYS A 325 -5.57 -0.19 13.04
N VAL A 326 -6.25 -0.03 11.90
CA VAL A 326 -7.72 -0.04 11.81
C VAL A 326 -8.17 -1.35 11.16
N TRP A 327 -9.18 -1.96 11.77
CA TRP A 327 -9.78 -3.21 11.34
C TRP A 327 -10.91 -2.96 10.34
N LYS A 328 -10.91 -3.75 9.28
CA LYS A 328 -12.04 -3.89 8.37
C LYS A 328 -12.17 -5.37 8.03
N GLY A 329 -13.39 -5.91 8.09
CA GLY A 329 -13.68 -7.24 7.55
C GLY A 329 -13.25 -7.26 6.09
N ARG A 330 -12.15 -7.98 5.81
CA ARG A 330 -11.65 -8.18 4.45
C ARG A 330 -12.09 -9.51 3.90
#